data_AF-A0A9E4RL56-F1
#
_entry.id   AF-A0A9E4RL56-F1
#
_cell.length_a   1.000
_cell.length_b   1.000
_cell.length_c   1.000
_cell.angle_alpha   90.00
_cell.angle_beta   90.00
_cell.angle_gamma   90.00
#
_symmetry.space_group_name_H-M   'P 1'
#
loop_
_entity.id
_entity.type
_entity.pdbx_description
1 polymer ?
#
loop_
_entity_poly.entity_id
_entity_poly.type
_entity_poly.pdbx_seq_one_letter_code
_entity_poly.pdbx_strand_id
1 'polypeptide(L)' 'MIRVTDTLWLGESEVEFSFFTSSGPGGQHVNKVATAVQLRFDAARSPAVRDDVRARLRSLAGRRMTSDGVVII' A
#
# COMPACT_ATOMS: atom_id res chain seq x y z
N MET A 1 -3.48 6.53 13.27
CA MET A 1 -3.46 7.63 12.26
C MET A 1 -2.05 7.75 11.71
N ILE A 2 -1.89 7.82 10.39
CA ILE A 2 -0.59 7.87 9.69
C ILE A 2 -0.36 9.28 9.16
N ARG A 3 0.67 9.98 9.65
CA ARG A 3 1.02 11.32 9.18
C ARG A 3 1.82 11.25 7.87
N VAL A 4 1.39 12.00 6.86
CA VAL A 4 2.13 12.14 5.59
C VAL A 4 2.77 13.52 5.47
N THR A 5 2.01 14.56 5.80
CA THR A 5 2.50 15.94 5.90
C THR A 5 1.91 16.62 7.14
N ASP A 6 2.18 17.91 7.35
CA ASP A 6 1.57 18.68 8.44
C ASP A 6 0.04 18.79 8.31
N THR A 7 -0.47 18.71 7.09
CA THR A 7 -1.89 18.91 6.77
C THR A 7 -2.57 17.67 6.20
N LEU A 8 -1.81 16.59 5.95
CA LEU A 8 -2.32 15.35 5.36
C LEU A 8 -2.04 14.17 6.28
N TRP A 9 -3.13 13.54 6.72
CA TRP A 9 -3.14 12.39 7.62
C TRP A 9 -4.04 11.33 7.01
N LEU A 10 -3.60 10.08 7.03
CA LEU A 10 -4.39 8.93 6.64
C LEU A 10 -4.92 8.23 7.89
N GLY A 11 -6.18 7.82 7.84
CA GLY A 11 -6.73 6.85 8.79
C GLY A 11 -6.02 5.50 8.65
N GLU A 12 -5.90 4.76 9.75
CA GLU A 12 -5.37 3.39 9.70
C GLU A 12 -6.26 2.47 8.87
N SER A 13 -7.57 2.70 8.87
CA SER A 13 -8.54 1.98 8.05
C SER A 13 -8.42 2.25 6.55
N GLU A 14 -7.64 3.26 6.13
CA GLU A 14 -7.42 3.54 4.71
C GLU A 14 -6.30 2.66 4.13
N VAL A 15 -5.49 2.04 5.00
CA VAL A 15 -4.34 1.23 4.61
C VAL A 15 -4.54 -0.20 5.10
N GLU A 16 -4.66 -1.13 4.17
CA GLU A 16 -4.81 -2.55 4.46
C GLU A 16 -3.48 -3.27 4.31
N PHE A 17 -3.19 -4.18 5.24
CA PHE A 17 -2.00 -5.04 5.20
C PHE A 17 -2.40 -6.50 5.09
N SER A 18 -1.88 -7.18 4.06
CA SER A 18 -2.05 -8.63 3.87
C SER A 18 -0.70 -9.33 4.04
N PHE A 19 -0.63 -10.29 4.96
CA PHE A 19 0.58 -11.05 5.25
C PHE A 19 0.53 -12.40 4.55
N PHE A 20 1.63 -12.79 3.88
CA PHE A 20 1.73 -14.04 3.15
C PHE A 20 3.04 -14.75 3.42
N THR A 21 3.01 -16.07 3.24
CA THR A 21 4.21 -16.90 3.29
C THR A 21 4.98 -16.71 2.00
N SER A 22 6.23 -16.24 2.10
CA SER A 22 7.09 -16.11 0.92
C SER A 22 7.41 -17.49 0.35
N SER A 23 7.01 -17.75 -0.90
CA SER A 23 7.24 -19.02 -1.60
C SER A 23 8.61 -19.04 -2.30
N GLY A 24 9.69 -18.81 -1.54
CA GLY A 24 11.05 -18.96 -2.06
C GLY A 24 11.38 -20.43 -2.38
N PRO A 25 12.31 -20.73 -3.33
CA PRO A 25 12.73 -22.09 -3.65
C PRO A 25 13.21 -22.82 -2.39
N GLY A 26 12.53 -23.91 -2.03
CA GLY A 26 12.74 -24.63 -0.78
C GLY A 26 14.13 -25.24 -0.67
N GLY A 27 14.97 -24.65 0.18
CA GLY A 27 16.25 -25.18 0.63
C GLY A 27 16.31 -25.21 2.17
N GLN A 28 15.96 -26.35 2.74
CA GLN A 28 16.31 -26.88 4.08
C GLN A 28 16.03 -26.08 5.38
N HIS A 29 15.53 -24.84 5.37
CA HIS A 29 15.14 -24.15 6.62
C HIS A 29 13.85 -23.30 6.50
N VAL A 30 12.82 -23.80 5.80
CA VAL A 30 11.50 -23.14 5.67
C VAL A 30 10.68 -23.35 6.96
N ASN A 31 11.08 -22.70 8.05
CA ASN A 31 10.24 -22.56 9.23
C ASN A 31 9.41 -21.27 9.14
N LYS A 32 8.25 -21.40 8.50
CA LYS A 32 6.94 -21.01 9.03
C LYS A 32 6.79 -19.62 9.69
N VAL A 33 7.19 -18.54 9.01
CA VAL A 33 6.76 -17.18 9.36
C VAL A 33 6.26 -16.48 8.09
N ALA A 34 5.07 -15.90 8.14
CA ALA A 34 4.54 -15.02 7.08
C ALA A 34 5.34 -13.71 7.08
N THR A 35 6.53 -13.72 6.47
CA THR A 35 7.46 -12.59 6.47
C THR A 35 7.17 -11.57 5.37
N ALA A 36 6.38 -11.94 4.38
CA ALA A 36 6.03 -11.03 3.30
C ALA A 36 4.73 -10.30 3.62
N VAL A 37 4.71 -9.00 3.37
CA VAL A 37 3.56 -8.12 3.59
C VAL A 37 3.25 -7.39 2.29
N GLN A 38 1.97 -7.29 1.97
CA GLN A 38 1.45 -6.46 0.89
C GLN A 38 0.63 -5.34 1.53
N LEU A 39 0.91 -4.11 1.13
CA LEU A 39 0.13 -2.94 1.52
C LEU A 39 -0.81 -2.56 0.39
N ARG A 40 -2.06 -2.28 0.73
CA ARG A 40 -3.06 -1.75 -0.19
C ARG A 40 -3.60 -0.42 0.34
N PHE A 41 -3.59 0.60 -0.51
CA PHE A 41 -4.11 1.94 -0.18
C PHE A 41 -5.01 2.45 -1.31
N ASP A 42 -6.30 2.63 -1.03
CA ASP A 42 -7.27 3.16 -1.99
C ASP A 42 -7.23 4.69 -2.03
N ALA A 43 -6.23 5.22 -2.74
CA ALA A 43 -6.06 6.65 -2.93
C ALA A 43 -7.23 7.30 -3.71
N ALA A 44 -7.99 6.51 -4.47
CA ALA A 44 -9.15 6.99 -5.21
C ALA A 44 -10.37 7.25 -4.31
N ARG A 45 -10.48 6.57 -3.17
CA ARG A 45 -11.59 6.76 -2.23
C ARG A 45 -11.18 7.43 -0.91
N SER A 46 -9.89 7.68 -0.72
CA SER A 46 -9.38 8.39 0.45
C SER A 46 -9.92 9.83 0.54
N PRO A 47 -10.59 10.21 1.65
CA PRO A 47 -11.02 11.58 1.89
C PRO A 47 -9.85 12.53 2.20
N ALA A 48 -8.70 11.98 2.62
CA ALA A 48 -7.49 12.75 2.90
C ALA A 48 -6.72 13.15 1.63
N VAL A 49 -6.97 12.47 0.51
CA VAL A 49 -6.24 12.69 -0.76
C VAL A 49 -7.04 13.61 -1.68
N ARG A 50 -6.64 14.88 -1.71
CA ARG A 50 -7.11 15.88 -2.66
C ARG A 50 -6.72 15.55 -4.11
N ASP A 51 -7.44 16.12 -5.08
CA ASP A 51 -7.28 15.80 -6.51
C ASP A 51 -5.88 16.11 -7.07
N ASP A 52 -5.27 17.21 -6.62
CA ASP A 52 -3.92 17.60 -7.00
C ASP A 52 -2.87 16.59 -6.47
N VAL A 53 -3.04 16.14 -5.23
CA VAL A 53 -2.19 15.11 -4.61
C VAL A 53 -2.37 13.78 -5.35
N ARG A 54 -3.61 13.43 -5.73
CA ARG A 54 -3.94 12.21 -6.46
C ARG A 54 -3.31 12.16 -7.84
N ALA A 55 -3.36 13.26 -8.58
CA ALA A 55 -2.75 13.37 -9.89
C ALA A 55 -1.23 13.15 -9.81
N ARG A 56 -0.59 13.78 -8.82
CA ARG A 56 0.85 13.58 -8.55
C ARG A 56 1.16 12.15 -8.11
N LEU A 57 0.36 11.59 -7.21
CA LEU A 57 0.52 10.22 -6.73
C LEU A 57 0.41 9.21 -7.88
N ARG A 58 -0.51 9.41 -8.83
CA ARG A 58 -0.63 8.54 -10.01
C ARG A 58 0.65 8.52 -10.84
N SER A 59 1.28 9.68 -11.04
CA SER A 59 2.56 9.77 -11.74
C SER A 59 3.70 9.10 -10.98
N LEU A 60 3.72 9.22 -9.65
CA LEU A 60 4.79 8.67 -8.80
C LEU A 60 4.66 7.15 -8.57
N ALA A 61 3.43 6.68 -8.36
CA ALA A 61 3.17 5.26 -8.09
C ALA A 61 3.39 4.40 -9.33
N GLY A 62 3.14 4.95 -10.53
CA GLY A 62 3.37 4.25 -11.80
C GLY A 62 2.73 2.85 -11.81
N ARG A 63 3.55 1.82 -12.00
CA ARG A 63 3.11 0.41 -12.04
C ARG A 63 2.53 -0.12 -10.73
N ARG A 64 2.76 0.56 -9.60
CA ARG A 64 2.21 0.19 -8.29
C ARG A 64 0.77 0.65 -8.11
N MET A 65 0.26 1.49 -9.01
CA MET A 65 -1.13 1.93 -8.99
C MET A 65 -1.96 1.15 -10.00
N THR A 66 -3.08 0.60 -9.53
CA THR A 66 -4.10 -0.03 -10.35
C THR A 66 -4.88 1.01 -11.18
N SER A 67 -5.63 0.57 -12.18
CA SER A 67 -6.53 1.44 -12.96
C SER A 67 -7.55 2.17 -12.09
N ASP A 68 -7.97 1.53 -10.99
CA ASP A 68 -8.96 2.05 -10.06
C ASP A 68 -8.36 3.03 -9.04
N GLY A 69 -7.08 3.39 -9.20
CA GLY A 69 -6.39 4.35 -8.34
C GLY A 69 -5.96 3.80 -6.98
N VAL A 70 -5.93 2.48 -6.83
CA VAL A 70 -5.42 1.81 -5.62
C VAL A 70 -3.92 1.56 -5.76
N VAL A 71 -3.15 1.93 -4.75
CA VAL A 71 -1.70 1.67 -4.65
C VAL A 71 -1.47 0.34 -3.95
N ILE A 72 -0.64 -0.51 -4.54
CA ILE A 72 -0.23 -1.81 -4.01
C ILE A 72 1.30 -1.84 -3.89
N ILE A 73 1.81 -2.17 -2.71
CA ILE A 73 3.24 -2.29 -2.40
C ILE A 73 3.52 -3.70 -1.89
#